data_AF-A0AAD3NM81-F1
#
_entry.id   AF-A0AAD3NM81-F1
#
_cell.length_a   1.000
_cell.length_b   1.000
_cell.length_c   1.000
_cell.angle_alpha   90.00
_cell.angle_beta   90.00
_cell.angle_gamma   90.00
#
_symmetry.space_group_name_H-M   'P 1'
#
loop_
_entity.id
_entity.type
_entity.pdbx_description
1 polymer ?
#
loop_
_entity_poly.entity_id
_entity_poly.type
_entity_poly.pdbx_seq_one_letter_code
_entity_poly.pdbx_strand_id
1 'polypeptide(L)'
;MDWRLLAEAALQKLDLKTAEQAFVRCKDYQGIEFVKRLGNLQSEPMKQAEVAAYFSRFEEAERMYLDMDRRDLTISLRINWETGSRVLQLLKTALGL
;
A
#
# COMPACT_ATOMS: atom_id res chain seq x y z
N MET A 1 -15.00 -4.42 23.59
CA MET A 1 -15.31 -3.56 22.42
C MET A 1 -13.99 -3.05 21.90
N ASP A 2 -13.43 -3.77 20.94
CA ASP A 2 -12.08 -3.55 20.43
C ASP A 2 -12.10 -2.42 19.42
N TRP A 3 -11.65 -1.24 19.86
CA TRP A 3 -11.55 -0.05 19.01
C TRP A 3 -10.64 -0.28 17.79
N ARG A 4 -9.69 -1.23 17.86
CA ARG A 4 -8.87 -1.66 16.71
C ARG A 4 -9.71 -2.29 15.61
N LEU A 5 -10.54 -3.27 15.97
CA LEU A 5 -11.46 -3.93 15.04
C LEU A 5 -12.46 -2.96 14.43
N LEU A 6 -12.94 -1.99 15.22
CA LEU A 6 -13.80 -0.92 14.71
C LEU A 6 -13.05 -0.04 13.70
N ALA A 7 -11.80 0.30 13.99
CA ALA A 7 -10.95 1.08 13.08
C ALA A 7 -10.64 0.32 11.79
N GLU A 8 -10.33 -0.97 11.87
CA GLU A 8 -10.08 -1.85 10.72
C GLU A 8 -11.33 -1.98 9.82
N ALA A 9 -12.51 -2.20 10.42
CA ALA A 9 -13.76 -2.24 9.69
C ALA A 9 -14.12 -0.89 9.05
N ALA A 10 -13.82 0.22 9.73
CA ALA A 10 -14.00 1.57 9.20
C ALA A 10 -13.04 1.85 8.03
N LEU A 11 -11.77 1.42 8.11
CA LEU A 11 -10.80 1.52 7.02
C LEU A 11 -11.26 0.75 5.78
N GLN A 12 -11.79 -0.46 5.94
CA GLN A 12 -12.34 -1.24 4.83
C GLN A 12 -13.54 -0.55 4.14
N LYS A 13 -14.31 0.24 4.89
CA LYS A 13 -15.44 1.04 4.36
C LYS A 13 -15.04 2.43 3.88
N LEU A 14 -13.74 2.77 3.90
CA LEU A 14 -13.22 4.12 3.62
C LEU A 14 -13.82 5.21 4.55
N ASP A 15 -14.33 4.82 5.72
CA ASP A 15 -14.92 5.73 6.69
C ASP A 15 -13.82 6.33 7.57
N LEU A 16 -13.04 7.26 6.98
CA LEU A 16 -11.86 7.87 7.60
C LEU A 16 -12.20 8.58 8.92
N LYS A 17 -13.40 9.16 9.05
CA LYS A 17 -13.85 9.82 10.27
C LYS A 17 -13.99 8.82 11.43
N THR A 18 -14.63 7.69 11.15
CA THR A 18 -14.85 6.64 12.15
C THR A 18 -13.53 5.94 12.50
N ALA A 19 -12.67 5.71 11.50
CA ALA A 19 -11.34 5.14 11.69
C ALA A 19 -10.45 6.04 12.57
N GLU A 20 -10.39 7.36 12.31
CA GLU A 20 -9.60 8.31 13.11
C GLU A 20 -10.04 8.31 14.58
N GLN A 21 -11.35 8.39 14.85
CA GLN A 21 -11.87 8.38 16.21
C GLN A 21 -11.51 7.08 16.95
N ALA A 22 -11.62 5.94 16.25
CA ALA A 22 -11.27 4.64 16.81
C ALA A 22 -9.75 4.53 17.10
N PHE A 23 -8.88 5.02 16.21
CA PHE A 23 -7.43 5.05 16.43
C PHE A 23 -7.00 6.01 17.55
N VAL A 24 -7.64 7.18 17.67
CA VAL A 24 -7.43 8.11 18.79
C VAL A 24 -7.78 7.44 20.13
N ARG A 25 -8.87 6.68 20.19
CA ARG A 25 -9.26 5.91 21.39
C ARG A 25 -8.31 4.76 21.68
N CYS A 26 -7.72 4.17 20.64
CA CYS A 26 -6.69 3.14 20.74
C CYS A 26 -5.29 3.67 21.10
N LYS A 27 -5.08 5.00 21.10
CA LYS A 27 -3.75 5.64 21.19
C LYS A 27 -2.77 5.09 20.14
N ASP A 28 -3.30 4.69 18.99
CA ASP A 28 -2.51 4.13 17.90
C ASP A 28 -2.07 5.24 16.96
N TYR A 29 -0.88 5.78 17.21
CA TYR A 29 -0.33 6.90 16.45
C TYR A 29 -0.08 6.55 14.98
N GLN A 30 0.28 5.28 14.69
CA GLN A 30 0.48 4.84 13.31
C GLN A 30 -0.84 4.84 12.53
N GLY A 31 -1.92 4.36 13.14
CA GLY A 31 -3.26 4.43 12.55
C GLY A 31 -3.74 5.87 12.29
N ILE A 32 -3.45 6.79 13.22
CA ILE A 32 -3.83 8.22 13.07
C ILE A 32 -3.06 8.88 11.92
N GLU A 33 -1.74 8.69 11.81
CA GLU A 33 -0.97 9.21 10.68
C GLU A 33 -1.42 8.61 9.35
N PHE A 34 -1.74 7.32 9.34
CA PHE A 34 -2.23 6.63 8.16
C PHE A 34 -3.56 7.22 7.67
N VAL A 35 -4.54 7.40 8.56
CA VAL A 35 -5.83 8.03 8.21
C VAL A 35 -5.66 9.47 7.73
N LYS A 36 -4.72 10.23 8.30
CA LYS A 36 -4.40 11.58 7.82
C LYS A 36 -3.80 11.58 6.41
N ARG A 37 -2.86 10.67 6.11
CA ARG A 37 -2.32 10.51 4.74
C ARG A 37 -3.42 10.15 3.75
N LEU A 38 -4.28 9.20 4.11
CA LEU A 38 -5.46 8.81 3.36
C LEU A 38 -6.40 9.99 3.07
N GLY A 39 -6.64 10.85 4.06
CA GLY A 39 -7.44 12.07 3.91
C GLY A 39 -6.85 13.08 2.95
N ASN A 40 -5.52 13.12 2.80
CA ASN A 40 -4.82 14.02 1.91
C ASN A 40 -4.79 13.54 0.44
N LEU A 41 -5.04 12.25 0.20
CA LEU A 41 -5.18 11.72 -1.15
C LEU A 41 -6.50 12.21 -1.76
N GLN A 42 -6.45 12.78 -2.97
CA GLN A 42 -7.66 13.23 -3.65
C GLN A 42 -8.39 12.10 -4.40
N SER A 43 -7.67 11.05 -4.76
CA SER A 43 -8.20 9.95 -5.57
C SER A 43 -8.69 8.80 -4.67
N GLU A 44 -9.99 8.51 -4.73
CA GLU A 44 -10.63 7.37 -4.05
C GLU A 44 -9.94 6.01 -4.29
N PRO A 45 -9.55 5.64 -5.53
CA PRO A 45 -8.84 4.38 -5.73
C PRO A 45 -7.45 4.37 -5.07
N MET A 46 -6.82 5.54 -4.89
CA MET A 46 -5.52 5.65 -4.20
C MET A 46 -5.66 5.34 -2.73
N LYS A 47 -6.79 5.78 -2.15
CA LYS A 47 -7.17 5.46 -0.78
C LYS A 47 -7.39 3.96 -0.63
N GLN A 48 -8.08 3.32 -1.58
CA GLN A 48 -8.30 1.88 -1.56
C GLN A 48 -6.99 1.08 -1.65
N ALA A 49 -6.06 1.50 -2.52
CA ALA A 49 -4.76 0.85 -2.66
C ALA A 49 -3.92 0.96 -1.38
N GLU A 50 -3.88 2.14 -0.75
CA GLU A 50 -3.19 2.34 0.53
C GLU A 50 -3.82 1.49 1.65
N VAL A 51 -5.16 1.42 1.71
CA VAL A 51 -5.88 0.54 2.67
C VAL A 51 -5.52 -0.93 2.42
N ALA A 52 -5.50 -1.38 1.17
CA ALA A 52 -5.11 -2.76 0.84
C ALA A 52 -3.66 -3.05 1.25
N ALA A 53 -2.73 -2.12 1.01
CA ALA A 53 -1.33 -2.23 1.42
C ALA A 53 -1.20 -2.28 2.96
N TYR A 54 -2.00 -1.49 3.68
CA TYR A 54 -2.03 -1.50 5.15
C TYR A 54 -2.47 -2.86 5.71
N PHE A 55 -3.40 -3.55 5.05
CA PHE A 55 -3.82 -4.90 5.41
C PHE A 55 -2.87 -6.01 4.91
N SER A 56 -1.67 -5.67 4.43
CA SER A 56 -0.73 -6.60 3.79
C SER A 56 -1.33 -7.36 2.59
N ARG A 57 -2.37 -6.81 1.96
CA ARG A 57 -2.95 -7.33 0.71
C ARG A 57 -2.19 -6.76 -0.48
N PHE A 58 -0.94 -7.16 -0.59
CA PHE A 58 -0.03 -6.62 -1.60
C PHE A 58 -0.54 -6.89 -3.02
N GLU A 59 -1.10 -8.06 -3.32
CA GLU A 59 -1.66 -8.37 -4.64
C GLU A 59 -2.83 -7.44 -5.03
N GLU A 60 -3.69 -7.12 -4.07
CA GLU A 60 -4.87 -6.29 -4.30
C GLU A 60 -4.48 -4.81 -4.45
N ALA A 61 -3.54 -4.35 -3.61
CA ALA A 61 -2.94 -3.03 -3.72
C ALA A 61 -2.20 -2.87 -5.06
N GLU A 62 -1.40 -3.85 -5.46
CA GLU A 62 -0.62 -3.83 -6.70
C GLU A 62 -1.56 -3.76 -7.92
N ARG A 63 -2.65 -4.53 -7.92
CA ARG A 63 -3.67 -4.46 -8.98
C ARG A 63 -4.37 -3.11 -9.04
N MET A 64 -4.66 -2.49 -7.90
CA MET A 64 -5.25 -1.15 -7.85
C MET A 64 -4.27 -0.07 -8.31
N TYR A 65 -3.00 -0.14 -7.92
CA TYR A 65 -1.97 0.77 -8.43
C TYR A 65 -1.77 0.63 -9.94
N LEU A 66 -1.83 -0.60 -10.47
CA LEU A 66 -1.77 -0.88 -11.91
C LEU A 66 -2.97 -0.35 -12.69
N ASP A 67 -4.16 -0.34 -12.07
CA ASP A 67 -5.38 0.21 -12.66
C ASP A 67 -5.40 1.74 -12.62
N MET A 68 -4.82 2.31 -11.57
CA MET A 68 -4.75 3.76 -11.32
C MET A 68 -3.72 4.52 -12.14
N ASP A 69 -2.57 3.92 -12.45
CA ASP A 69 -1.47 4.60 -13.14
C ASP A 69 -1.07 3.83 -14.40
N ARG A 70 -1.58 4.34 -15.53
CA ARG A 70 -0.95 4.34 -16.86
C ARG A 70 0.01 3.18 -17.16
N ARG A 71 -0.41 2.36 -18.13
CA ARG A 71 0.43 1.40 -18.89
C ARG A 71 1.83 1.91 -19.30
N ASP A 72 2.06 3.21 -19.31
CA ASP A 72 3.36 3.82 -19.65
C ASP A 72 4.45 3.68 -18.56
N LEU A 73 4.11 3.57 -17.26
CA LEU A 73 5.12 3.43 -16.20
C LEU A 73 5.34 1.97 -15.75
N THR A 74 4.41 1.07 -16.07
CA THR A 74 4.55 -0.37 -15.82
C THR A 74 5.73 -0.96 -16.62
N ILE A 75 6.03 -0.41 -17.81
CA ILE A 75 7.18 -0.85 -18.62
C ILE A 75 8.51 -0.43 -17.98
N SER A 76 8.59 0.78 -17.41
CA SER A 76 9.81 1.29 -16.78
C SER A 76 10.13 0.57 -15.46
N LEU A 77 9.11 0.21 -14.66
CA LEU A 77 9.29 -0.57 -13.45
C LEU A 77 9.63 -2.05 -13.73
N ARG A 78 9.06 -2.64 -14.78
CA ARG A 78 9.38 -4.03 -15.18
C ARG A 78 10.79 -4.14 -15.73
N ILE A 79 11.29 -3.13 -16.45
CA ILE A 79 12.70 -3.05 -16.85
C ILE A 79 13.61 -2.85 -15.63
N ASN A 80 13.22 -2.02 -14.65
CA ASN A 80 14.03 -1.83 -13.44
C ASN A 80 14.07 -3.07 -12.51
N TRP A 81 12.97 -3.81 -12.36
CA TRP A 81 12.95 -5.05 -11.58
C TRP A 81 13.55 -6.25 -12.31
N GLU A 82 13.45 -6.31 -13.64
CA GLU A 82 14.11 -7.36 -14.44
C GLU A 82 15.62 -7.10 -14.60
N THR A 83 16.10 -5.87 -14.41
CA THR A 83 17.55 -5.55 -14.39
C THR A 83 18.18 -5.71 -13.00
N GLY A 84 17.40 -5.55 -11.92
CA GLY A 84 17.88 -5.82 -10.56
C GLY A 84 18.17 -7.30 -10.28
N SER A 85 17.41 -8.21 -10.89
CA SER A 85 17.64 -9.66 -10.75
C SER A 85 18.70 -10.20 -11.72
N ARG A 86 18.78 -9.68 -12.95
CA ARG A 86 19.78 -10.07 -13.96
C ARG A 86 21.21 -9.69 -13.58
N VAL A 87 21.42 -8.54 -12.91
CA VAL A 87 22.76 -8.15 -12.43
C VAL A 87 23.25 -9.10 -11.33
N LEU A 88 22.37 -9.56 -10.44
CA LEU A 88 22.70 -10.59 -9.44
C LEU A 88 22.96 -11.95 -10.10
N GLN A 89 22.24 -12.29 -11.16
CA GLN A 89 22.44 -13.55 -11.89
C GLN A 89 23.73 -13.53 -12.71
N LEU A 90 24.06 -12.41 -13.37
CA LEU A 90 25.32 -12.22 -14.11
C LEU A 90 26.54 -12.17 -13.18
N LEU A 91 26.44 -11.57 -11.98
CA LEU A 91 27.52 -11.63 -10.98
C LEU A 91 27.74 -13.06 -10.48
N LYS A 92 26.68 -13.86 -10.26
CA LYS A 92 26.82 -15.26 -9.89
C LYS A 92 27.47 -16.11 -10.99
N THR A 93 27.12 -15.87 -12.26
CA THR A 93 27.70 -16.61 -13.39
C THR A 93 29.11 -16.13 -13.74
N ALA A 94 29.44 -14.85 -13.52
CA ALA A 94 30.78 -14.31 -13.76
C ALA A 94 31.78 -14.61 -12.63
N LEU A 95 31.30 -14.88 -11.41
CA LEU A 95 32.16 -15.23 -10.26
C LEU A 95 32.40 -16.73 -10.07
N GLY A 96 31.75 -17.61 -10.84
CA GLY A 96 32.10 -19.03 -10.94
C GLY A 96 32.30 -19.76 -9.60
N LEU A 97 31.38 -19.57 -8.65
CA LEU A 97 31.29 -20.34 -7.39
C LEU A 97 29.99 -21.14 -7.34
#